data_AF-A0A7V1FTW9-F1
#
_entry.id   AF-A0A7V1FTW9-F1
#
_cell.length_a   1.000
_cell.length_b   1.000
_cell.length_c   1.000
_cell.angle_alpha   90.00
_cell.angle_beta   90.00
_cell.angle_gamma   90.00
#
_symmetry.space_group_name_H-M   'P 1'
#
loop_
_entity.id
_entity.type
_entity.pdbx_description
1 polymer ?
#
loop_
_entity_poly.entity_id
_entity_poly.type
_entity_poly.pdbx_seq_one_letter_code
_entity_poly.pdbx_strand_id
1 'polypeptide(L)'
;MNEPLPASPDITTHKTGILNQGSPDFHGKLVRENNWDLALCQSCHAADYSGGITGASCLTCHTQTNGPEACNTCHGDFQDSTRIAPPEDTHKNITTDSVGVGAHVSHLYENELGHQIECSTCHIVPDKYSDPGHIDTGLPAEITFGNLAVHNIAVNPVYNYPAATCSEVYCHG
;
A
#
# COMPACT_ATOMS: atom_id res chain seq x y z
N MET A 1 7.61 30.85 -42.15
CA MET A 1 6.56 30.77 -41.12
C MET A 1 6.91 29.59 -40.22
N ASN A 2 7.96 29.73 -39.41
CA ASN A 2 8.32 28.76 -38.38
C ASN A 2 8.29 29.52 -37.06
N GLU A 3 7.09 29.77 -36.56
CA GLU A 3 6.95 30.17 -35.16
C GLU A 3 7.34 28.96 -34.31
N PRO A 4 8.24 29.12 -33.32
CA PRO A 4 8.50 28.06 -32.35
C PRO A 4 7.18 27.70 -31.67
N LEU A 5 6.93 26.40 -31.50
CA LEU A 5 5.82 25.95 -30.65
C LEU A 5 5.96 26.63 -29.28
N PRO A 6 4.86 27.13 -28.69
CA PRO A 6 4.91 27.71 -27.36
C PRO A 6 5.54 26.69 -26.40
N ALA A 7 6.49 27.16 -25.57
CA ALA A 7 7.03 26.36 -24.50
C ALA A 7 5.86 25.75 -23.72
N SER A 8 5.90 24.44 -23.48
CA SER A 8 4.87 23.76 -22.71
C SER A 8 4.67 24.52 -21.40
N PRO A 9 3.42 24.74 -20.95
CA PRO A 9 3.19 25.36 -19.65
C PRO A 9 4.02 24.59 -18.63
N ASP A 10 4.74 25.33 -17.80
CA ASP A 10 5.61 24.81 -16.75
C ASP A 10 4.73 23.94 -15.83
N ILE A 11 4.66 22.63 -16.12
CA ILE A 11 3.96 21.67 -15.30
C ILE A 11 4.89 21.44 -14.12
N THR A 12 4.71 22.28 -13.11
CA THR A 12 5.39 22.29 -11.81
C THR A 12 5.21 21.00 -11.01
N THR A 13 4.50 20.00 -11.56
CA THR A 13 4.24 18.68 -10.97
C THR A 13 5.51 17.84 -10.80
N HIS A 14 6.49 17.96 -11.69
CA HIS A 14 7.76 17.23 -11.58
C HIS A 14 8.90 18.16 -11.20
N LYS A 15 9.44 17.97 -9.99
CA LYS A 15 10.59 18.73 -9.49
C LYS A 15 11.89 17.92 -9.60
N THR A 16 13.01 18.61 -9.58
CA THR A 16 14.33 17.97 -9.50
C THR A 16 14.40 17.03 -8.30
N GLY A 17 14.94 15.83 -8.51
CA GLY A 17 15.03 14.81 -7.45
C GLY A 17 13.82 13.87 -7.36
N ILE A 18 12.86 13.96 -8.28
CA ILE A 18 11.68 13.08 -8.32
C ILE A 18 12.00 11.58 -8.36
N LEU A 19 13.16 11.19 -8.91
CA LEU A 19 13.62 9.80 -8.94
C LEU A 19 14.54 9.41 -7.75
N ASN A 20 14.90 10.35 -6.89
CA ASN A 20 15.78 10.11 -5.76
C ASN A 20 14.95 9.87 -4.49
N GLN A 21 14.97 8.65 -3.94
CA GLN A 21 14.22 8.29 -2.74
C GLN A 21 14.54 9.13 -1.49
N GLY A 22 15.74 9.72 -1.42
CA GLY A 22 16.15 10.62 -0.34
C GLY A 22 15.71 12.07 -0.55
N SER A 23 15.15 12.41 -1.71
CA SER A 23 14.70 13.77 -2.03
C SER A 23 13.40 14.11 -1.29
N PRO A 24 13.21 15.35 -0.82
CA PRO A 24 11.90 15.84 -0.40
C PRO A 24 10.88 15.80 -1.54
N ASP A 25 11.34 15.87 -2.79
CA ASP A 25 10.49 15.87 -3.99
C ASP A 25 10.35 14.47 -4.64
N PHE A 26 10.72 13.39 -3.94
CA PHE A 26 10.59 12.02 -4.44
C PHE A 26 9.14 11.70 -4.86
N HIS A 27 8.94 11.02 -6.00
CA HIS A 27 7.59 10.74 -6.50
C HIS A 27 6.72 9.94 -5.52
N GLY A 28 7.29 9.05 -4.69
CA GLY A 28 6.50 8.35 -3.67
C GLY A 28 5.88 9.29 -2.62
N LYS A 29 6.44 10.50 -2.42
CA LYS A 29 5.82 11.56 -1.61
C LYS A 29 4.72 12.27 -2.39
N LEU A 30 4.97 12.58 -3.66
CA LEU A 30 3.97 13.17 -4.56
C LEU A 30 2.72 12.28 -4.69
N VAL A 31 2.89 10.95 -4.81
CA VAL A 31 1.78 9.99 -4.83
C VAL A 31 0.96 10.08 -3.53
N ARG A 32 1.63 10.11 -2.37
CA ARG A 32 0.96 10.26 -1.06
C ARG A 32 0.20 11.59 -0.95
N GLU A 33 0.79 12.69 -1.43
CA GLU A 33 0.17 14.03 -1.43
C GLU A 33 -1.06 14.11 -2.35
N ASN A 34 -1.11 13.28 -3.39
CA ASN A 34 -2.26 13.12 -4.27
C ASN A 34 -3.21 11.99 -3.82
N ASN A 35 -3.22 11.68 -2.52
CA ASN A 35 -4.08 10.65 -1.92
C ASN A 35 -3.96 9.27 -2.58
N TRP A 36 -2.76 8.91 -3.04
CA TRP A 36 -2.47 7.63 -3.70
C TRP A 36 -3.22 7.42 -5.03
N ASP A 37 -3.77 8.48 -5.62
CA ASP A 37 -4.49 8.40 -6.89
C ASP A 37 -3.52 8.30 -8.09
N LEU A 38 -3.14 7.07 -8.44
CA LEU A 38 -2.29 6.78 -9.60
C LEU A 38 -2.98 7.06 -10.94
N ALA A 39 -4.31 7.19 -10.99
CA ALA A 39 -5.02 7.47 -12.24
C ALA A 39 -4.73 8.88 -12.75
N LEU A 40 -4.41 9.82 -11.84
CA LEU A 40 -3.95 11.16 -12.21
C LEU A 40 -2.68 11.11 -13.08
N CYS A 41 -1.76 10.18 -12.79
CA CYS A 41 -0.50 10.03 -13.51
C CYS A 41 -0.71 9.45 -14.92
N GLN A 42 -1.70 8.56 -15.09
CA GLN A 42 -2.00 7.91 -16.37
C GLN A 42 -2.37 8.90 -17.48
N SER A 43 -2.92 10.07 -17.13
CA SER A 43 -3.29 11.13 -18.08
C SER A 43 -2.13 11.56 -18.99
N CYS A 44 -0.89 11.47 -18.50
CA CYS A 44 0.32 11.81 -19.24
C CYS A 44 1.25 10.61 -19.44
N HIS A 45 1.32 9.69 -18.47
CA HIS A 45 2.23 8.54 -18.46
C HIS A 45 1.67 7.27 -19.13
N ALA A 46 0.56 7.42 -19.88
CA ALA A 46 -0.27 6.37 -20.47
C ALA A 46 -1.05 5.54 -19.44
N ALA A 47 -2.17 4.97 -19.90
CA ALA A 47 -3.04 4.11 -19.10
C ALA A 47 -2.33 2.84 -18.58
N ASP A 48 -1.30 2.38 -19.30
CA ASP A 48 -0.50 1.20 -18.96
C ASP A 48 0.85 1.57 -18.30
N TYR A 49 1.08 2.84 -17.96
CA TYR A 49 2.32 3.34 -17.36
C TYR A 49 3.58 3.15 -18.23
N SER A 50 3.43 2.90 -19.53
CA SER A 50 4.52 2.77 -20.50
C SER A 50 5.25 4.08 -20.80
N GLY A 51 4.76 5.20 -20.27
CA GLY A 51 5.38 6.52 -20.36
C GLY A 51 4.66 7.50 -21.28
N GLY A 52 3.70 7.05 -22.09
CA GLY A 52 2.78 7.92 -22.83
C GLY A 52 3.45 9.09 -23.56
N ILE A 53 2.90 10.29 -23.38
CA ILE A 53 3.40 11.51 -24.03
C ILE A 53 4.67 12.08 -23.36
N THR A 54 5.00 11.61 -22.15
CA THR A 54 6.18 12.08 -21.40
C THR A 54 7.42 11.24 -21.73
N GLY A 55 7.24 10.02 -22.23
CA GLY A 55 8.30 9.03 -22.43
C GLY A 55 8.87 8.43 -21.14
N ALA A 56 8.39 8.85 -19.96
CA ALA A 56 8.88 8.37 -18.67
C ALA A 56 8.02 7.22 -18.15
N SER A 57 8.52 5.98 -18.28
CA SER A 57 7.80 4.77 -17.87
C SER A 57 8.01 4.42 -16.40
N CYS A 58 6.90 4.20 -15.68
CA CYS A 58 6.93 3.68 -14.30
C CYS A 58 7.45 2.23 -14.25
N LEU A 59 7.22 1.48 -15.33
CA LEU A 59 7.56 0.07 -15.47
C LEU A 59 9.07 -0.20 -15.50
N THR A 60 9.89 0.87 -15.63
CA THR A 60 11.35 0.76 -15.54
C THR A 60 11.79 0.30 -14.14
N CYS A 61 11.12 0.79 -13.11
CA CYS A 61 11.43 0.47 -11.70
C CYS A 61 10.36 -0.43 -11.08
N HIS A 62 9.08 -0.14 -11.34
CA HIS A 62 7.95 -0.93 -10.87
C HIS A 62 7.67 -2.06 -11.87
N THR A 63 8.54 -3.06 -11.84
CA THR A 63 8.58 -4.16 -12.83
C THR A 63 7.65 -5.34 -12.49
N GLN A 64 7.03 -5.31 -11.32
CA GLN A 64 6.15 -6.38 -10.85
C GLN A 64 4.82 -6.37 -11.61
N THR A 65 4.06 -7.45 -11.50
CA THR A 65 2.71 -7.52 -12.06
C THR A 65 1.86 -6.36 -11.53
N ASN A 66 1.12 -5.69 -12.42
CA ASN A 66 0.38 -4.43 -12.18
C ASN A 66 1.25 -3.17 -12.01
N GLY A 67 2.57 -3.27 -12.16
CA GLY A 67 3.47 -2.12 -12.17
C GLY A 67 3.38 -1.29 -10.89
N PRO A 68 3.15 0.04 -10.97
CA PRO A 68 3.03 0.88 -9.78
C PRO A 68 1.79 0.58 -8.92
N GLU A 69 0.82 -0.20 -9.43
CA GLU A 69 -0.35 -0.65 -8.69
C GLU A 69 -0.14 -1.97 -7.94
N ALA A 70 1.06 -2.59 -8.04
CA ALA A 70 1.38 -3.80 -7.29
C ALA A 70 1.24 -3.55 -5.79
N CYS A 71 0.61 -4.47 -5.05
CA CYS A 71 0.21 -4.24 -3.65
C CYS A 71 1.40 -3.91 -2.73
N ASN A 72 2.59 -4.45 -3.02
CA ASN A 72 3.81 -4.17 -2.27
C ASN A 72 4.53 -2.88 -2.69
N THR A 73 3.92 -2.05 -3.55
CA THR A 73 4.49 -0.76 -3.97
C THR A 73 4.32 0.32 -2.90
N CYS A 74 3.31 0.21 -2.04
CA CYS A 74 3.00 1.24 -1.04
C CYS A 74 3.44 0.84 0.38
N HIS A 75 3.28 -0.43 0.74
CA HIS A 75 3.65 -1.04 2.02
C HIS A 75 3.96 -2.52 1.78
N GLY A 76 4.55 -3.21 2.76
CA GLY A 76 4.96 -4.60 2.58
C GLY A 76 6.45 -4.72 2.29
N ASP A 77 6.85 -5.85 1.71
CA ASP A 77 8.18 -6.03 1.15
C ASP A 77 8.21 -5.58 -0.32
N PHE A 78 8.86 -4.44 -0.56
CA PHE A 78 8.98 -3.82 -1.89
C PHE A 78 9.72 -4.70 -2.91
N GLN A 79 10.45 -5.71 -2.44
CA GLN A 79 11.20 -6.64 -3.27
C GLN A 79 10.52 -8.01 -3.41
N ASP A 80 9.50 -8.30 -2.60
CA ASP A 80 8.79 -9.58 -2.58
C ASP A 80 7.26 -9.38 -2.53
N SER A 81 6.60 -9.59 -3.68
CA SER A 81 5.14 -9.47 -3.81
C SER A 81 4.35 -10.52 -3.04
N THR A 82 5.00 -11.53 -2.45
CA THR A 82 4.34 -12.50 -1.59
C THR A 82 4.26 -12.03 -0.13
N ARG A 83 5.01 -10.98 0.23
CA ARG A 83 5.06 -10.43 1.60
C ARG A 83 4.47 -9.01 1.67
N ILE A 84 3.19 -8.88 1.30
CA ILE A 84 2.49 -7.59 1.22
C ILE A 84 2.05 -7.07 2.60
N ALA A 85 1.69 -7.97 3.52
CA ALA A 85 1.38 -7.57 4.88
C ALA A 85 2.66 -7.05 5.57
N PRO A 86 2.68 -5.80 6.08
CA PRO A 86 3.90 -5.04 6.36
C PRO A 86 4.93 -5.75 7.26
N PRO A 87 6.14 -6.00 6.73
CA PRO A 87 7.37 -5.70 7.47
C PRO A 87 7.70 -4.20 7.43
N GLU A 88 7.23 -3.45 6.42
CA GLU A 88 7.36 -1.99 6.32
C GLU A 88 5.99 -1.34 6.05
N ASP A 89 5.60 -0.34 6.85
CA ASP A 89 4.31 0.36 6.70
C ASP A 89 4.39 1.57 5.73
N THR A 90 3.25 2.21 5.46
CA THR A 90 3.17 3.38 4.55
C THR A 90 3.92 4.62 5.06
N HIS A 91 4.39 4.62 6.31
CA HIS A 91 5.25 5.65 6.91
C HIS A 91 6.73 5.23 6.99
N LYS A 92 7.09 4.08 6.40
CA LYS A 92 8.43 3.48 6.43
C LYS A 92 8.88 2.99 7.80
N ASN A 93 7.94 2.76 8.73
CA ASN A 93 8.29 2.08 9.97
C ASN A 93 8.54 0.61 9.66
N ILE A 94 9.54 0.01 10.32
CA ILE A 94 9.90 -1.41 10.17
C ILE A 94 9.86 -2.18 11.49
N THR A 95 9.59 -1.49 12.59
CA THR A 95 9.56 -2.08 13.93
C THR A 95 8.15 -2.48 14.29
N THR A 96 8.01 -3.64 14.93
CA THR A 96 6.73 -4.24 15.35
C THR A 96 5.96 -3.38 16.37
N ASP A 97 6.61 -2.42 17.03
CA ASP A 97 5.97 -1.47 17.94
C ASP A 97 5.12 -0.42 17.21
N SER A 98 5.34 -0.21 15.90
CA SER A 98 4.47 0.63 15.08
C SER A 98 3.25 -0.16 14.66
N VAL A 99 2.05 0.37 14.94
CA VAL A 99 0.77 -0.30 14.64
C VAL A 99 0.57 -0.63 13.16
N GLY A 100 1.22 0.10 12.24
CA GLY A 100 1.20 -0.19 10.80
C GLY A 100 2.03 -1.41 10.42
N VAL A 101 2.99 -1.83 11.25
CA VAL A 101 3.80 -3.04 11.09
C VAL A 101 3.23 -4.16 11.97
N GLY A 102 3.15 -3.92 13.27
CA GLY A 102 2.53 -4.83 14.24
C GLY A 102 3.08 -6.26 14.15
N ALA A 103 2.21 -7.23 14.43
CA ALA A 103 2.53 -8.66 14.41
C ALA A 103 2.24 -9.34 13.06
N HIS A 104 2.03 -8.58 11.98
CA HIS A 104 1.61 -9.14 10.68
C HIS A 104 2.52 -10.28 10.22
N VAL A 105 3.84 -10.06 10.23
CA VAL A 105 4.81 -11.05 9.80
C VAL A 105 4.73 -12.34 10.63
N SER A 106 4.63 -12.22 11.96
CA SER A 106 4.55 -13.37 12.86
C SER A 106 3.26 -14.17 12.67
N HIS A 107 2.13 -13.52 12.40
CA HIS A 107 0.85 -14.21 12.18
C HIS A 107 0.73 -14.83 10.78
N LEU A 108 1.21 -14.12 9.75
CA LEU A 108 0.94 -14.44 8.36
C LEU A 108 2.05 -15.26 7.70
N TYR A 109 3.31 -15.18 8.14
CA TYR A 109 4.42 -15.85 7.43
C TYR A 109 5.26 -16.74 8.33
N GLU A 110 5.45 -16.33 9.58
CA GLU A 110 6.42 -16.94 10.50
C GLU A 110 5.72 -17.67 11.67
N ASN A 111 4.46 -18.10 11.48
CA ASN A 111 3.73 -18.82 12.51
C ASN A 111 4.24 -20.26 12.63
N GLU A 112 4.91 -20.56 13.74
CA GLU A 112 5.44 -21.90 14.05
C GLU A 112 4.49 -22.72 14.95
N LEU A 113 3.50 -22.08 15.57
CA LEU A 113 2.69 -22.67 16.66
C LEU A 113 1.29 -23.11 16.22
N GLY A 114 0.89 -22.85 14.98
CA GLY A 114 -0.43 -23.21 14.46
C GLY A 114 -0.56 -23.05 12.96
N HIS A 115 -1.80 -23.05 12.46
CA HIS A 115 -2.08 -22.75 11.05
C HIS A 115 -1.77 -21.28 10.73
N GLN A 116 -1.32 -21.02 9.52
CA GLN A 116 -1.11 -19.67 9.00
C GLN A 116 -2.42 -18.89 9.11
N ILE A 117 -2.35 -17.67 9.64
CA ILE A 117 -3.54 -16.82 9.70
C ILE A 117 -3.74 -16.23 8.31
N GLU A 118 -4.97 -16.28 7.80
CA GLU A 118 -5.31 -15.65 6.53
C GLU A 118 -5.60 -14.17 6.76
N CYS A 119 -5.27 -13.31 5.79
CA CYS A 119 -5.52 -11.86 5.84
C CYS A 119 -6.99 -11.53 6.16
N SER A 120 -7.91 -12.33 5.59
CA SER A 120 -9.36 -12.21 5.75
C SER A 120 -9.87 -12.53 7.17
N THR A 121 -8.97 -12.97 8.07
CA THR A 121 -9.26 -13.11 9.49
C THR A 121 -9.38 -11.75 10.18
N CYS A 122 -8.66 -10.72 9.70
CA CYS A 122 -8.61 -9.40 10.32
C CYS A 122 -9.19 -8.29 9.41
N HIS A 123 -9.04 -8.40 8.10
CA HIS A 123 -9.39 -7.35 7.16
C HIS A 123 -10.29 -7.85 6.03
N ILE A 124 -11.00 -6.93 5.39
CA ILE A 124 -11.52 -7.16 4.04
C ILE A 124 -10.33 -6.95 3.10
N VAL A 125 -9.93 -8.00 2.38
CA VAL A 125 -8.75 -7.95 1.49
C VAL A 125 -9.20 -7.39 0.14
N PRO A 126 -8.62 -6.27 -0.34
CA PRO A 126 -8.96 -5.73 -1.65
C PRO A 126 -8.34 -6.56 -2.78
N ASP A 127 -9.00 -6.61 -3.93
CA ASP A 127 -8.44 -7.20 -5.16
C ASP A 127 -7.53 -6.20 -5.90
N LYS A 128 -7.81 -4.90 -5.76
CA LYS A 128 -7.08 -3.78 -6.37
C LYS A 128 -6.79 -2.69 -5.37
N TYR A 129 -5.73 -1.91 -5.61
CA TYR A 129 -5.34 -0.82 -4.72
C TYR A 129 -6.43 0.24 -4.51
N SER A 130 -7.33 0.42 -5.48
CA SER A 130 -8.41 1.41 -5.47
C SER A 130 -9.77 0.85 -5.04
N ASP A 131 -9.83 -0.41 -4.62
CA ASP A 131 -11.08 -0.99 -4.11
C ASP A 131 -11.52 -0.28 -2.81
N PRO A 132 -12.84 -0.21 -2.54
CA PRO A 132 -13.36 0.37 -1.31
C PRO A 132 -12.79 -0.34 -0.07
N GLY A 133 -12.45 0.43 0.96
CA GLY A 133 -11.84 -0.05 2.20
C GLY A 133 -10.31 -0.15 2.18
N HIS A 134 -9.62 0.45 1.20
CA HIS A 134 -8.15 0.43 1.13
C HIS A 134 -7.50 1.82 1.17
N ILE A 135 -7.72 2.67 0.15
CA ILE A 135 -7.17 4.04 0.09
C ILE A 135 -8.23 5.14 0.27
N ASP A 136 -9.47 4.76 0.56
CA ASP A 136 -10.64 5.65 0.57
C ASP A 136 -10.96 6.25 1.95
N THR A 137 -10.39 5.70 3.02
CA THR A 137 -10.57 6.16 4.39
C THR A 137 -9.26 6.67 5.01
N GLY A 138 -9.40 7.51 6.03
CA GLY A 138 -8.26 8.00 6.79
C GLY A 138 -7.69 6.90 7.69
N LEU A 139 -6.37 6.91 7.87
CA LEU A 139 -5.69 5.99 8.79
C LEU A 139 -6.26 6.04 10.22
N PRO A 140 -6.19 4.93 10.99
CA PRO A 140 -5.58 3.63 10.63
C PRO A 140 -6.49 2.74 9.76
N ALA A 141 -5.90 1.73 9.10
CA ALA A 141 -6.65 0.76 8.30
C ALA A 141 -7.72 0.03 9.15
N GLU A 142 -8.91 -0.15 8.58
CA GLU A 142 -10.05 -0.74 9.26
C GLU A 142 -9.87 -2.25 9.49
N ILE A 143 -10.13 -2.68 10.71
CA ILE A 143 -10.22 -4.09 11.08
C ILE A 143 -11.69 -4.54 11.06
N THR A 144 -11.95 -5.57 10.28
CA THR A 144 -13.24 -6.28 10.21
C THR A 144 -12.96 -7.76 10.40
N PHE A 145 -13.13 -8.25 11.63
CA PHE A 145 -12.82 -9.63 11.96
C PHE A 145 -13.73 -10.63 11.24
N GLY A 146 -13.12 -11.71 10.74
CA GLY A 146 -13.79 -12.79 10.03
C GLY A 146 -13.12 -14.15 10.29
N ASN A 147 -13.65 -15.20 9.66
CA ASN A 147 -13.09 -16.55 9.70
C ASN A 147 -12.78 -17.06 11.12
N LEU A 148 -11.50 -17.34 11.40
CA LEU A 148 -11.05 -17.92 12.66
C LEU A 148 -11.36 -16.98 13.84
N ALA A 149 -11.18 -15.66 13.64
CA ALA A 149 -11.35 -14.66 14.69
C ALA A 149 -12.77 -14.61 15.27
N VAL A 150 -13.79 -15.05 14.52
CA VAL A 150 -15.21 -15.10 14.92
C VAL A 150 -15.72 -16.52 15.18
N HIS A 151 -14.83 -17.52 15.25
CA HIS A 151 -15.25 -18.90 15.39
C HIS A 151 -15.80 -19.21 16.80
N ASN A 152 -16.93 -19.92 16.85
CA ASN A 152 -17.64 -20.38 18.06
C ASN A 152 -17.94 -19.29 19.11
N ILE A 153 -16.99 -19.06 20.02
CA ILE A 153 -17.15 -18.26 21.25
C ILE A 153 -16.88 -16.76 21.02
N ALA A 154 -16.21 -16.42 19.92
CA ALA A 154 -15.86 -15.05 19.57
C ALA A 154 -17.05 -14.35 18.91
N VAL A 155 -18.07 -14.01 19.72
CA VAL A 155 -19.31 -13.38 19.23
C VAL A 155 -19.16 -11.88 18.97
N ASN A 156 -18.17 -11.24 19.60
CA ASN A 156 -17.94 -9.79 19.51
C ASN A 156 -16.43 -9.47 19.52
N PRO A 157 -15.66 -9.87 18.50
CA PRO A 157 -14.25 -9.57 18.46
C PRO A 157 -14.00 -8.06 18.38
N VAL A 158 -13.01 -7.60 19.14
CA VAL A 158 -12.67 -6.17 19.24
C VAL A 158 -11.18 -5.97 19.03
N TYR A 159 -10.83 -4.95 18.25
CA TYR A 159 -9.49 -4.40 18.19
C TYR A 159 -9.46 -3.04 18.88
N ASN A 160 -8.58 -2.90 19.87
CA ASN A 160 -8.33 -1.66 20.56
C ASN A 160 -7.17 -0.93 19.88
N TYR A 161 -7.47 0.04 19.02
CA TYR A 161 -6.45 0.80 18.28
C TYR A 161 -5.41 1.48 19.18
N PRO A 162 -5.78 2.21 20.26
CA PRO A 162 -4.80 2.81 21.17
C PRO A 162 -3.85 1.80 21.84
N ALA A 163 -4.35 0.61 22.17
CA ALA A 163 -3.56 -0.41 22.87
C ALA A 163 -2.86 -1.39 21.91
N ALA A 164 -3.22 -1.38 20.62
CA ALA A 164 -2.80 -2.36 19.63
C ALA A 164 -3.06 -3.82 20.06
N THR A 165 -4.21 -4.07 20.71
CA THR A 165 -4.58 -5.39 21.22
C THR A 165 -5.92 -5.87 20.67
N CYS A 166 -6.03 -7.19 20.51
CA CYS A 166 -7.29 -7.87 20.20
C CYS A 166 -7.90 -8.47 21.48
N SER A 167 -9.22 -8.49 21.57
CA SER A 167 -9.98 -9.17 22.63
C SER A 167 -11.21 -9.85 22.05
N GLU A 168 -11.73 -10.88 22.73
CA GLU A 168 -12.91 -11.63 22.29
C GLU A 168 -12.76 -12.24 20.89
N VAL A 169 -11.51 -12.53 20.49
CA VAL A 169 -11.13 -13.19 19.24
C VAL A 169 -10.70 -14.62 19.52
N TYR A 170 -10.92 -15.50 18.55
CA TYR A 170 -10.36 -16.84 18.55
C TYR A 170 -9.23 -16.95 17.51
N CYS A 171 -7.99 -17.16 17.96
CA CYS A 171 -6.82 -17.22 17.05
C CYS A 171 -6.14 -18.59 17.02
N HIS A 172 -6.32 -19.43 18.04
CA HIS A 172 -5.65 -20.73 18.14
C HIS A 172 -6.56 -21.81 18.75
N GLY A 173 -6.41 -23.03 18.24
CA GLY A 173 -7.09 -24.26 18.63
C GLY A 173 -6.23 -25.49 18.38
#